data_AF-A0A151TUM1-F1
#
_entry.id   AF-A0A151TUM1-F1
#
_cell.length_a   1.000
_cell.length_b   1.000
_cell.length_c   1.000
_cell.angle_alpha   90.00
_cell.angle_beta   90.00
_cell.angle_gamma   90.00
#
_symmetry.space_group_name_H-M   'P 1'
#
loop_
_entity.id
_entity.type
_entity.pdbx_description
1 polymer ?
#
loop_
_entity_poly.entity_id
_entity_poly.type
_entity_poly.pdbx_seq_one_letter_code
_entity_poly.pdbx_strand_id
1 'polypeptide(L)'
;MHQSLGFRDPDRPNHVCLLKKSLYGLKQAPRAWYKRFANYVRTLGFSYSISDHSLFIYRRGTSMAYLLLYVDDIILTASSDELPKSIISLLSSEFSMKDLGHLSYFLGINVTHHAGGLFLSKPREEHMHALKRILRYIQGTMDLGFHLYPSSTSTLLSYTDADWGGCLDTRRSTSGYCVFLGDNLISWSAKQQPTLS
;
A
#
# COMPACT_ATOMS: atom_id res chain seq x y z
N MET A 1 -35.08 4.92 -24.35
CA MET A 1 -33.97 3.97 -24.18
C MET A 1 -33.13 4.01 -25.45
N HIS A 2 -31.81 4.04 -25.35
CA HIS A 2 -30.90 4.16 -26.50
C HIS A 2 -29.82 3.07 -26.43
N GLN A 3 -29.32 2.64 -27.58
CA GLN A 3 -28.21 1.70 -27.67
C GLN A 3 -26.92 2.34 -27.13
N SER A 4 -26.19 1.59 -26.30
CA SER A 4 -24.90 2.02 -25.76
C SER A 4 -23.85 2.15 -26.86
N LEU A 5 -22.88 3.06 -26.68
CA LEU A 5 -21.72 3.15 -27.56
C LEU A 5 -21.01 1.79 -27.64
N GLY A 6 -20.70 1.32 -28.85
CA GLY A 6 -20.06 0.02 -29.10
C GLY A 6 -21.02 -1.17 -29.30
N PHE A 7 -22.32 -1.00 -29.05
CA PHE A 7 -23.34 -2.05 -29.24
C PHE A 7 -24.48 -1.58 -30.16
N ARG A 8 -24.18 -0.63 -31.06
CA ARG A 8 -25.18 -0.12 -32.00
C ARG A 8 -25.38 -1.10 -33.15
N ASP A 9 -26.63 -1.48 -33.38
CA ASP A 9 -27.02 -2.34 -34.51
C ASP A 9 -27.47 -1.42 -35.66
N PRO A 10 -26.72 -1.37 -36.78
CA PRO A 10 -27.06 -0.51 -37.92
C PRO A 10 -28.36 -0.95 -38.61
N ASP A 11 -28.70 -2.24 -38.56
CA ASP A 11 -29.90 -2.80 -39.19
C ASP A 11 -31.14 -2.64 -38.30
N ARG A 12 -30.93 -2.44 -36.98
CA ARG A 12 -32.00 -2.33 -35.98
C ARG A 12 -31.77 -1.17 -35.01
N PRO A 13 -31.82 0.10 -35.48
CA PRO A 13 -31.43 1.27 -34.68
C PRO A 13 -32.32 1.54 -33.45
N ASN A 14 -33.57 1.05 -33.48
CA ASN A 14 -34.54 1.24 -32.40
C ASN A 14 -34.60 0.08 -31.40
N HIS A 15 -33.84 -1.00 -31.61
CA HIS A 15 -33.84 -2.14 -30.68
C HIS A 15 -32.85 -1.91 -29.54
N VAL A 16 -33.13 -2.48 -28.37
CA VAL A 16 -32.20 -2.47 -27.23
C VAL A 16 -32.00 -3.89 -26.71
N CYS A 17 -30.77 -4.23 -26.32
CA CYS A 17 -30.46 -5.55 -25.78
C CYS A 17 -30.96 -5.66 -24.33
N LEU A 18 -31.75 -6.69 -24.04
CA LEU A 18 -32.11 -7.04 -22.67
C LEU A 18 -30.93 -7.74 -22.00
N LEU A 19 -30.44 -7.13 -20.92
CA LEU A 19 -29.32 -7.68 -20.18
C LEU A 19 -29.78 -8.81 -19.24
N LYS A 20 -29.32 -10.04 -19.52
CA LYS A 20 -29.65 -11.23 -18.70
C LYS A 20 -28.73 -11.44 -17.49
N LYS A 21 -27.53 -10.84 -17.48
CA LYS A 21 -26.53 -10.91 -16.40
C LYS A 21 -25.82 -9.57 -16.26
N SER A 22 -25.41 -9.18 -15.06
CA SER A 22 -24.66 -7.93 -14.85
C SER A 22 -23.36 -7.90 -15.66
N LEU A 23 -23.14 -6.82 -16.41
CA LEU A 23 -21.88 -6.55 -17.10
C LEU A 23 -20.97 -5.68 -16.25
N TYR A 24 -19.67 -5.84 -16.45
CA TYR A 24 -18.67 -4.93 -15.93
C TYR A 24 -18.95 -3.49 -16.37
N GLY A 25 -18.69 -2.51 -15.49
CA GLY A 25 -18.94 -1.09 -15.75
C GLY A 25 -20.37 -0.61 -15.42
N LEU A 26 -21.32 -1.51 -15.13
CA LEU A 26 -22.63 -1.10 -14.62
C LEU A 26 -22.54 -0.70 -13.14
N LYS A 27 -23.24 0.37 -12.73
CA LYS A 27 -23.29 0.83 -11.33
C LYS A 27 -23.73 -0.27 -10.36
N GLN A 28 -24.59 -1.19 -10.80
CA GLN A 28 -25.12 -2.30 -10.01
C GLN A 28 -24.25 -3.56 -10.05
N ALA A 29 -23.28 -3.67 -10.98
CA ALA A 29 -22.50 -4.89 -11.15
C ALA A 29 -21.66 -5.27 -9.93
N PRO A 30 -20.98 -4.34 -9.23
CA PRO A 30 -20.23 -4.68 -8.02
C PRO A 30 -21.12 -5.27 -6.93
N ARG A 31 -22.34 -4.75 -6.76
CA ARG A 31 -23.31 -5.25 -5.78
C ARG A 31 -23.85 -6.64 -6.15
N ALA A 32 -24.12 -6.86 -7.43
CA ALA A 32 -24.58 -8.16 -7.93
C ALA A 32 -23.50 -9.23 -7.75
N TRP A 33 -22.25 -8.89 -8.08
CA TRP A 33 -21.08 -9.72 -7.86
C TRP A 33 -20.90 -10.07 -6.39
N TYR A 34 -20.84 -9.07 -5.51
CA TYR A 34 -20.73 -9.28 -4.06
C TYR A 34 -21.80 -10.23 -3.53
N LYS A 35 -23.07 -10.01 -3.90
CA LYS A 35 -24.18 -10.89 -3.47
C LYS A 35 -23.98 -12.33 -3.93
N ARG A 36 -23.57 -12.53 -5.19
CA ARG A 36 -23.34 -13.87 -5.75
C ARG A 36 -22.20 -14.58 -5.04
N PHE A 37 -21.10 -13.87 -4.81
CA PHE A 37 -19.92 -14.40 -4.13
C PHE A 37 -20.23 -14.72 -2.66
N ALA A 38 -20.79 -13.75 -1.92
CA ALA A 38 -21.15 -13.90 -0.51
C ALA A 38 -22.10 -15.09 -0.28
N ASN A 39 -23.08 -15.28 -1.17
CA ASN A 39 -23.99 -16.41 -1.08
C ASN A 39 -23.28 -17.76 -1.24
N TYR A 40 -22.32 -17.85 -2.18
CA TYR A 40 -21.56 -19.08 -2.40
C TYR A 40 -20.60 -19.39 -1.25
N VAL A 41 -19.79 -18.43 -0.80
CA VAL A 41 -18.85 -18.70 0.31
C VAL A 41 -19.58 -19.06 1.61
N ARG A 42 -20.81 -18.57 1.80
CA ARG A 42 -21.67 -18.99 2.90
C ARG A 42 -22.05 -20.47 2.83
N THR A 43 -22.26 -21.04 1.64
CA THR A 43 -22.49 -22.49 1.51
C THR A 43 -21.25 -23.32 1.82
N LEU A 44 -20.05 -22.75 1.67
CA LEU A 44 -18.79 -23.37 2.09
C LEU A 44 -18.58 -23.33 3.61
N GLY A 45 -19.40 -22.57 4.35
CA GLY A 45 -19.32 -22.42 5.80
C GLY A 45 -18.62 -21.15 6.27
N PHE A 46 -18.42 -20.16 5.40
CA PHE A 46 -17.98 -18.83 5.82
C PHE A 46 -19.13 -18.01 6.41
N SER A 47 -18.77 -17.14 7.35
CA SER A 47 -19.61 -16.09 7.90
C SER A 47 -18.95 -14.73 7.66
N TYR A 48 -19.70 -13.65 7.45
CA TYR A 48 -19.09 -12.32 7.31
C TYR A 48 -18.77 -11.72 8.69
N SER A 49 -17.77 -10.85 8.75
CA SER A 49 -17.49 -10.04 9.93
C SER A 49 -18.54 -8.94 10.07
N ILE A 50 -18.96 -8.66 11.31
CA ILE A 50 -19.91 -7.57 11.62
C ILE A 50 -19.26 -6.21 11.33
N SER A 51 -17.96 -6.08 11.60
CA SER A 51 -17.22 -4.83 11.40
C SER A 51 -16.94 -4.55 9.92
N ASP A 52 -16.80 -5.60 9.11
CA ASP A 52 -16.54 -5.49 7.69
C ASP A 52 -17.19 -6.65 6.93
N HIS A 53 -18.27 -6.35 6.22
CA HIS A 53 -19.03 -7.33 5.45
C HIS A 53 -18.25 -7.88 4.23
N SER A 54 -17.11 -7.29 3.87
CA SER A 54 -16.21 -7.82 2.84
C SER A 54 -15.22 -8.86 3.38
N LEU A 55 -15.08 -8.95 4.71
CA LEU A 55 -14.27 -9.95 5.40
C LEU A 55 -15.13 -11.16 5.77
N PHE A 56 -14.79 -12.30 5.21
CA PHE A 56 -15.40 -13.59 5.49
C PHE A 56 -14.48 -14.41 6.39
N ILE A 57 -15.06 -15.01 7.42
CA ILE A 57 -14.40 -15.80 8.45
C ILE A 57 -14.96 -17.21 8.38
N TYR A 58 -14.07 -18.18 8.19
CA TYR A 58 -14.35 -19.60 8.29
C TYR A 58 -13.74 -20.15 9.58
N ARG A 59 -14.52 -20.94 10.33
CA ARG A 59 -14.07 -21.63 11.54
C ARG A 59 -14.66 -23.04 11.56
N ARG A 60 -13.78 -24.05 11.64
CA ARG A 60 -14.16 -25.44 11.95
C ARG A 60 -13.11 -26.06 12.87
N GLY A 61 -13.48 -26.28 14.13
CA GLY A 61 -12.52 -26.74 15.15
C GLY A 61 -11.37 -25.74 15.31
N THR A 62 -10.14 -26.22 15.13
CA THR A 62 -8.91 -25.40 15.17
C THR A 62 -8.59 -24.72 13.84
N SER A 63 -9.23 -25.14 12.74
CA SER A 63 -9.00 -24.58 11.42
C SER A 63 -9.72 -23.25 11.24
N MET A 64 -8.96 -22.20 10.92
CA MET A 64 -9.49 -20.88 10.62
C MET A 64 -9.01 -20.39 9.26
N ALA A 65 -9.89 -19.68 8.53
CA ALA A 65 -9.50 -18.92 7.35
C ALA A 65 -10.19 -17.56 7.31
N TYR A 66 -9.48 -16.57 6.79
CA TYR A 66 -9.96 -15.22 6.54
C TYR A 66 -9.88 -14.96 5.05
N LEU A 67 -11.01 -14.59 4.46
CA LEU A 67 -11.14 -14.24 3.05
C LEU A 67 -11.62 -12.79 2.98
N LEU A 68 -10.80 -11.90 2.44
CA LEU A 68 -11.15 -10.51 2.19
C LEU A 68 -11.46 -10.34 0.70
N LEU A 69 -12.63 -9.81 0.38
CA LEU A 69 -13.06 -9.55 -1.00
C LEU A 69 -13.07 -8.04 -1.27
N TYR A 70 -12.24 -7.58 -2.19
CA TYR A 70 -12.29 -6.21 -2.69
C TYR A 70 -12.61 -6.22 -4.19
N VAL A 71 -13.88 -6.00 -4.52
CA VAL A 71 -14.39 -6.09 -5.90
C VAL A 71 -14.02 -7.46 -6.51
N ASP A 72 -13.06 -7.51 -7.43
CA ASP A 72 -12.56 -8.70 -8.12
C ASP A 72 -11.29 -9.29 -7.49
N ASP A 73 -10.63 -8.56 -6.58
CA ASP A 73 -9.45 -9.03 -5.87
C ASP A 73 -9.83 -9.76 -4.57
N ILE A 74 -9.21 -10.92 -4.32
CA ILE A 74 -9.44 -11.74 -3.14
C ILE A 74 -8.12 -11.96 -2.40
N ILE A 75 -8.08 -11.66 -1.11
CA ILE A 75 -7.02 -12.13 -0.21
C ILE A 75 -7.57 -13.30 0.59
N LEU A 76 -6.82 -14.39 0.63
CA LEU A 76 -7.12 -15.55 1.47
C LEU A 76 -5.92 -15.88 2.36
N THR A 77 -6.15 -16.01 3.65
CA THR A 77 -5.17 -16.52 4.61
C THR A 77 -5.83 -17.54 5.52
N ALA A 78 -5.07 -18.51 6.00
CA ALA A 78 -5.58 -19.56 6.87
C ALA A 78 -4.55 -20.03 7.89
N SER A 79 -5.02 -20.81 8.85
CA SER A 79 -4.22 -21.38 9.93
C SER A 79 -3.38 -22.60 9.49
N SER A 80 -3.54 -23.12 8.27
CA SER A 80 -2.73 -24.21 7.71
C SER A 80 -2.47 -24.00 6.21
N ASP A 81 -1.51 -24.72 5.64
CA ASP A 81 -1.12 -24.58 4.24
C ASP A 81 -2.05 -25.33 3.27
N GLU A 82 -2.83 -26.29 3.77
CA GLU A 82 -3.77 -27.12 3.00
C GLU A 82 -5.12 -26.43 2.84
N LEU A 83 -5.57 -25.72 3.88
CA LEU A 83 -6.89 -25.11 3.90
C LEU A 83 -7.08 -24.08 2.77
N PRO A 84 -6.15 -23.13 2.52
CA PRO A 84 -6.25 -22.20 1.40
C PRO A 84 -6.34 -22.92 0.06
N LYS A 85 -5.52 -23.95 -0.16
CA LYS A 85 -5.52 -24.74 -1.41
C LYS A 85 -6.89 -25.38 -1.66
N SER A 86 -7.50 -25.95 -0.61
CA SER A 86 -8.84 -26.54 -0.71
C SER A 86 -9.91 -25.49 -1.03
N ILE A 87 -9.86 -24.32 -0.39
CA ILE A 87 -10.79 -23.21 -0.61
C ILE A 87 -10.62 -22.63 -2.01
N ILE A 88 -9.38 -22.42 -2.47
CA ILE A 88 -9.08 -21.93 -3.83
C ILE A 88 -9.61 -22.90 -4.88
N SER A 89 -9.47 -24.21 -4.67
CA SER A 89 -10.01 -25.24 -5.57
C SER A 89 -11.55 -25.15 -5.68
N LEU A 90 -12.23 -25.01 -4.54
CA LEU A 90 -13.69 -24.83 -4.50
C LEU A 90 -14.11 -23.53 -5.19
N LEU A 91 -13.47 -22.42 -4.88
CA LEU A 91 -13.77 -21.13 -5.52
C LEU A 91 -13.52 -21.17 -7.04
N SER A 92 -12.43 -21.79 -7.48
CA SER A 92 -12.08 -21.94 -8.90
C SER A 92 -13.04 -22.85 -9.66
N SER A 93 -13.73 -23.76 -8.97
CA SER A 93 -14.75 -24.61 -9.59
C SER A 93 -16.03 -23.83 -9.92
N GLU A 94 -16.31 -22.76 -9.19
CA GLU A 94 -17.52 -21.95 -9.31
C GLU A 94 -17.30 -20.64 -10.08
N PHE A 95 -16.15 -20.02 -9.86
CA PHE A 95 -15.80 -18.71 -10.41
C PHE A 95 -14.57 -18.83 -11.31
N SER A 96 -14.61 -18.13 -12.45
CA SER A 96 -13.43 -17.95 -13.28
C SER A 96 -12.48 -16.99 -12.57
N MET A 97 -11.49 -17.54 -11.88
CA MET A 97 -10.48 -16.80 -11.13
C MET A 97 -9.09 -17.37 -11.37
N LYS A 98 -8.07 -16.54 -11.13
CA LYS A 98 -6.67 -16.93 -11.26
C LYS A 98 -6.02 -16.85 -9.89
N ASP A 99 -5.40 -17.94 -9.47
CA ASP A 99 -4.51 -17.92 -8.32
C ASP A 99 -3.21 -17.20 -8.68
N LEU A 100 -2.89 -16.13 -7.93
CA LEU A 100 -1.67 -15.35 -8.09
C LEU A 100 -0.55 -15.86 -7.16
N GLY A 101 -0.82 -16.88 -6.36
CA GLY A 101 0.09 -17.45 -5.39
C GLY A 101 0.29 -16.52 -4.19
N HIS A 102 1.53 -16.37 -3.77
CA HIS A 102 1.85 -15.59 -2.59
C HIS A 102 1.56 -14.10 -2.79
N LEU A 103 0.97 -13.46 -1.77
CA LEU A 103 0.59 -12.05 -1.80
C LEU A 103 1.80 -11.17 -2.08
N SER A 104 1.93 -10.67 -3.30
CA SER A 104 3.02 -9.78 -3.74
C SER A 104 2.53 -8.38 -4.10
N TYR A 105 1.26 -8.24 -4.44
CA TYR A 105 0.62 -6.99 -4.81
C TYR A 105 -0.86 -7.00 -4.43
N PHE A 106 -1.37 -5.92 -3.84
CA PHE A 106 -2.79 -5.71 -3.60
C PHE A 106 -3.12 -4.22 -3.55
N LEU A 107 -4.08 -3.76 -4.36
CA LEU A 107 -4.58 -2.38 -4.38
C LEU A 107 -3.51 -1.28 -4.45
N GLY A 108 -2.45 -1.51 -5.24
CA GLY A 108 -1.36 -0.53 -5.36
C GLY A 108 -0.33 -0.59 -4.24
N ILE A 109 -0.36 -1.65 -3.42
CA ILE A 109 0.62 -1.92 -2.38
C ILE A 109 1.42 -3.16 -2.79
N ASN A 110 2.73 -3.00 -2.94
CA ASN A 110 3.67 -4.10 -3.07
C ASN A 110 3.91 -4.73 -1.70
N VAL A 111 3.97 -6.04 -1.66
CA VAL A 111 4.20 -6.83 -0.45
C VAL A 111 5.47 -7.65 -0.64
N THR A 112 6.48 -7.39 0.17
CA THR A 112 7.70 -8.21 0.23
C THR A 112 7.71 -9.02 1.52
N HIS A 113 8.02 -10.31 1.38
CA HIS A 113 8.02 -11.25 2.49
C HIS A 113 9.42 -11.37 3.09
N HIS A 114 9.49 -11.29 4.41
CA HIS A 114 10.70 -11.44 5.19
C HIS A 114 10.47 -12.48 6.30
N ALA A 115 11.56 -13.05 6.83
CA ALA A 115 11.46 -14.09 7.88
C ALA A 115 10.67 -13.64 9.13
N GLY A 116 10.62 -12.33 9.40
CA GLY A 116 9.89 -11.76 10.54
C GLY A 116 8.53 -11.11 10.21
N GLY A 117 8.08 -11.13 8.95
CA GLY A 117 6.79 -10.53 8.57
C GLY A 117 6.72 -9.98 7.15
N LEU A 118 5.75 -9.10 6.92
CA LEU A 118 5.46 -8.48 5.64
C LEU A 118 5.94 -7.03 5.62
N PHE A 119 6.66 -6.64 4.58
CA PHE A 119 6.96 -5.24 4.31
C PHE A 119 6.07 -4.73 3.18
N LEU A 120 5.23 -3.75 3.52
CA LEU A 120 4.26 -3.14 2.60
C LEU A 120 4.86 -1.85 2.04
N SER A 121 4.96 -1.74 0.72
CA SER A 121 5.53 -0.57 0.06
C SER A 121 4.70 -0.09 -1.12
N LYS A 122 4.64 1.23 -1.32
CA LYS A 122 4.04 1.87 -2.49
C LYS A 122 5.05 2.86 -3.07
N PRO A 123 6.12 2.37 -3.74
CA PRO A 123 7.10 3.27 -4.34
C PRO A 123 6.38 4.17 -5.35
N ARG A 124 6.63 5.47 -5.26
CA ARG A 124 6.13 6.51 -6.16
C ARG A 124 7.31 7.15 -6.86
N GLU A 125 7.06 7.83 -7.98
CA GLU A 125 8.09 8.59 -8.69
C GLU A 125 8.81 9.59 -7.77
N GLU A 126 8.10 10.24 -6.85
CA GLU A 126 8.67 11.16 -5.85
C GLU A 126 9.75 10.47 -4.99
N HIS A 127 9.50 9.24 -4.53
CA HIS A 127 10.48 8.45 -3.77
C HIS A 127 11.71 8.13 -4.62
N MET A 128 11.52 7.82 -5.90
CA MET A 128 12.63 7.57 -6.84
C MET A 128 13.45 8.83 -7.12
N HIS A 129 12.79 9.99 -7.27
CA HIS A 129 13.47 11.28 -7.42
C HIS A 129 14.29 11.66 -6.19
N ALA A 130 13.74 11.46 -4.98
CA ALA A 130 14.45 11.68 -3.73
C ALA A 130 15.69 10.76 -3.60
N LEU A 131 15.53 9.46 -3.92
CA LEU A 131 16.65 8.51 -3.91
C LEU A 131 17.76 8.92 -4.89
N LYS A 132 17.41 9.26 -6.14
CA LYS A 132 18.38 9.76 -7.13
C LYS A 132 19.08 11.04 -6.67
N ARG A 133 18.40 11.92 -5.93
CA ARG A 133 19.01 13.12 -5.34
C ARG A 133 20.05 12.75 -4.27
N ILE A 134 19.72 11.82 -3.37
CA ILE A 134 20.65 11.33 -2.34
C ILE A 134 21.88 10.68 -2.98
N LEU A 135 21.70 9.78 -3.95
CA LEU A 135 22.82 9.10 -4.62
C LEU A 135 23.74 10.08 -5.36
N ARG A 136 23.18 11.07 -6.06
CA ARG A 136 23.96 12.13 -6.71
C ARG A 136 24.71 13.01 -5.72
N TYR A 137 24.10 13.32 -4.58
CA TYR A 137 24.77 14.04 -3.50
C TYR A 137 25.99 13.25 -3.01
N ILE A 138 25.79 11.98 -2.60
CA ILE A 138 26.87 11.11 -2.12
C ILE A 138 28.01 11.00 -3.15
N GLN A 139 27.67 10.80 -4.42
CA GLN A 139 28.65 10.74 -5.51
C GLN A 139 29.41 12.07 -5.69
N GLY A 140 28.73 13.21 -5.58
CA GLY A 140 29.35 14.53 -5.71
C GLY A 140 30.13 14.98 -4.49
N THR A 141 29.92 14.34 -3.33
CA THR A 141 30.55 14.70 -2.05
C THR A 141 31.51 13.63 -1.54
N MET A 142 32.00 12.73 -2.40
CA MET A 142 32.92 11.65 -1.98
C MET A 142 34.22 12.20 -1.37
N ASP A 143 34.68 13.36 -1.84
CA ASP A 143 35.89 14.03 -1.36
C ASP A 143 35.63 15.01 -0.20
N LEU A 144 34.37 15.19 0.20
CA LEU A 144 34.03 16.02 1.35
C LEU A 144 34.20 15.22 2.64
N GLY A 145 34.96 15.79 3.57
CA GLY A 145 35.16 15.24 4.90
C GLY A 145 35.34 16.36 5.93
N PHE A 146 35.12 16.02 7.20
CA PHE A 146 35.43 16.94 8.30
C PHE A 146 36.93 16.98 8.51
N HIS A 147 37.53 18.14 8.30
CA HIS A 147 38.95 18.36 8.55
C HIS A 147 39.10 19.04 9.92
N LEU A 148 39.72 18.34 10.87
CA LEU A 148 40.10 18.90 12.15
C LEU A 148 41.56 19.36 12.08
N TYR A 149 41.82 20.59 12.52
CA TYR A 149 43.16 21.17 12.53
C TYR A 149 43.39 22.00 13.79
N PRO A 150 44.65 22.21 14.21
CA PRO A 150 44.94 23.10 15.33
C PRO A 150 44.45 24.52 15.02
N SER A 151 43.52 25.05 15.83
CA SER A 151 43.09 26.45 15.76
C SER A 151 43.82 27.25 16.83
N SER A 152 44.14 28.50 16.51
CA SER A 152 44.74 29.46 17.45
C SER A 152 43.73 29.99 18.48
N THR A 153 42.44 29.69 18.29
CA THR A 153 41.36 30.13 19.15
C THR A 153 40.67 28.95 19.82
N SER A 154 40.34 29.11 21.11
CA SER A 154 39.60 28.12 21.91
C SER A 154 38.15 28.54 22.16
N THR A 155 37.61 29.40 21.30
CA THR A 155 36.25 29.92 21.46
C THR A 155 35.23 28.86 21.08
N LEU A 156 34.17 28.72 21.89
CA LEU A 156 33.07 27.82 21.61
C LEU A 156 31.94 28.61 20.95
N LEU A 157 31.59 28.26 19.72
CA LEU A 157 30.57 28.97 18.94
C LEU A 157 29.46 28.00 18.53
N SER A 158 28.20 28.36 18.76
CA SER A 158 27.05 27.54 18.41
C SER A 158 26.08 28.30 17.52
N TYR A 159 25.65 27.68 16.43
CA TYR A 159 24.57 28.16 15.59
C TYR A 159 23.38 27.21 15.71
N THR A 160 22.17 27.76 15.64
CA THR A 160 20.94 26.98 15.61
C THR A 160 20.00 27.58 14.58
N ASP A 161 19.28 26.71 13.89
CA ASP A 161 18.25 27.06 12.92
C ASP A 161 17.02 26.18 13.14
N ALA A 162 15.84 26.70 12.81
CA ALA A 162 14.60 25.97 12.92
C ALA A 162 13.68 26.31 11.74
N ASP A 163 13.25 25.29 11.00
CA ASP A 163 12.20 25.46 10.00
C ASP A 163 10.81 25.41 10.67
N TRP A 164 9.86 26.22 10.20
CA TRP A 164 8.48 26.16 10.68
C TRP A 164 7.64 25.30 9.74
N GLY A 165 7.25 24.12 10.22
CA GLY A 165 6.37 23.20 9.49
C GLY A 165 6.92 22.69 8.15
N GLY A 166 8.25 22.57 8.03
CA GLY A 166 8.92 22.21 6.77
C GLY A 166 8.61 20.80 6.25
N CYS A 167 8.17 19.88 7.10
CA CYS A 167 7.76 18.54 6.67
C CYS A 167 6.35 18.57 6.04
N LEU A 168 6.24 18.34 4.74
CA LEU A 168 4.95 18.34 4.02
C LEU A 168 3.96 17.27 4.53
N ASP A 169 4.48 16.11 4.97
CA ASP A 169 3.65 14.97 5.39
C ASP A 169 3.09 15.12 6.81
N THR A 170 3.87 15.69 7.72
CA THR A 170 3.52 15.76 9.16
C THR A 170 3.32 17.18 9.66
N ARG A 171 3.68 18.19 8.85
CA ARG A 171 3.75 19.62 9.21
C ARG A 171 4.62 19.92 10.43
N ARG A 172 5.52 19.01 10.79
CA ARG A 172 6.46 19.20 11.90
C ARG A 172 7.68 20.01 11.47
N SER A 173 8.18 20.79 12.42
CA SER A 173 9.42 21.55 12.31
C SER A 173 10.65 20.65 12.38
N THR A 174 11.70 21.04 11.67
CA THR A 174 13.06 20.50 11.79
C THR A 174 13.93 21.52 12.50
N SER A 175 14.58 21.10 13.59
CA SER A 175 15.58 21.91 14.28
C SER A 175 16.97 21.40 13.97
N GLY A 176 17.87 22.32 13.62
CA GLY A 176 19.28 22.06 13.40
C GLY A 176 20.17 22.85 14.36
N TYR A 177 21.33 22.28 14.67
CA TYR A 177 22.40 23.01 15.34
C TYR A 177 23.78 22.55 14.84
N CYS A 178 24.76 23.44 14.96
CA CYS A 178 26.17 23.13 14.81
C CYS A 178 27.00 23.88 15.86
N VAL A 179 28.00 23.21 16.43
CA VAL A 179 28.88 23.71 17.49
C VAL A 179 30.33 23.59 17.04
N PHE A 180 31.05 24.70 17.09
CA PHE A 180 32.45 24.84 16.70
C PHE A 180 33.32 25.12 17.93
N LEU A 181 34.53 24.56 17.93
CA LEU A 181 35.63 24.93 18.83
C LEU A 181 36.76 25.55 18.01
N GLY A 182 36.95 26.86 18.17
CA GLY A 182 37.68 27.66 17.19
C GLY A 182 37.03 27.49 15.82
N ASP A 183 37.84 27.09 14.84
CA ASP A 183 37.37 26.90 13.47
C ASP A 183 36.90 25.46 13.16
N ASN A 184 36.91 24.57 14.16
CA ASN A 184 36.60 23.15 13.99
C ASN A 184 35.17 22.82 14.39
N LEU A 185 34.40 22.20 13.49
CA LEU A 185 33.06 21.69 13.81
C LEU A 185 33.18 20.42 14.67
N ILE A 186 32.66 20.47 15.91
CA ILE A 186 32.77 19.38 16.89
C ILE A 186 31.45 18.67 17.18
N SER A 187 30.30 19.31 16.92
CA SER A 187 28.99 18.68 17.09
C SER A 187 27.97 19.29 16.14
N TRP A 188 27.10 18.47 15.56
CA TRP A 188 25.99 18.93 14.75
C TRP A 188 24.82 17.97 14.84
N SER A 189 23.62 18.47 14.60
CA SER A 189 22.43 17.65 14.43
C SER A 189 21.40 18.38 13.58
N ALA A 190 20.60 17.63 12.84
CA ALA A 190 19.38 18.11 12.22
C ALA A 190 18.29 17.06 12.47
N LYS A 191 17.24 17.44 13.20
CA LYS A 191 16.22 16.50 13.66
C LYS A 191 14.83 17.10 13.55
N GLN A 192 13.90 16.30 13.06
CA GLN A 192 12.48 16.62 13.08
C GLN A 192 11.94 16.55 14.51
N GLN A 193 11.19 17.57 14.92
CA GLN A 193 10.64 17.66 16.26
C GLN A 193 9.52 16.63 16.49
N PRO A 194 9.45 16.01 17.67
CA PRO A 194 8.45 14.97 17.96
C PRO A 194 7.04 15.54 18.17
N THR A 195 6.94 16.81 18.54
CA THR A 195 5.70 17.51 18.89
C THR A 195 5.44 18.68 17.94
N LEU A 196 4.17 18.91 17.63
CA LEU A 196 3.69 20.14 17.01
C LEU A 196 3.45 21.15 18.14
N SER A 197 4.06 22.33 18.06
CA SER A 197 3.80 23.44 19.00
C SER A 197 2.66 24.32 18.50
#